data_AF-A0AAW0UEA6-F1
#
_entry.id   AF-A0AAW0UEA6-F1
#
_cell.length_a   1.000
_cell.length_b   1.000
_cell.length_c   1.000
_cell.angle_alpha   90.00
_cell.angle_beta   90.00
_cell.angle_gamma   90.00
#
_symmetry.space_group_name_H-M   'P 1'
#
loop_
_entity.id
_entity.type
_entity.pdbx_description
1 polymer ?
#
loop_
_entity_poly.entity_id
_entity_poly.type
_entity_poly.pdbx_seq_one_letter_code
_entity_poly.pdbx_strand_id
1 'polypeptide(L)'
;MPIAHLCLRTGRARRVESRCVSTRKSFPRRMERLLPQLIKMNMFGSVTEKSVSEVWQQHDELEGTLPCLVEIHLIAWDRMMSGRGKVPPPVPRKKPKLEGVDSKTKECTPSDSVYHVPKEQLLACEDLLRLPILYDDIVLQCVHTRFEKGLYYTWAGPTLVAVNPCHPVDHLYTPQQIKHHHQEVESGVEARSAHVYSVAGVAHHRLQHDIGLLNQAILVSGESGSGKTESARYMLGYLTHVEKHFPQVKKTPSKNVVRDKQPEDIQKKILASNPILEAFGNAATLRNHNSSRFGKLICLQYGGGQMRGAEIDTYLLEKTRVTHQPHHERNFHIFYQVVSGLEAGVIKDIGVEKEQKFAILSEQATASDLSNLQETLHAFKQLQFSADHMKQIFQVILALLYLGNIKFQQKEMTKTVLRG
;
A
#
# COMPACT_ATOMS: atom_id res chain seq x y z
N MET A 1 -6.32 3.98 -7.71
CA MET A 1 -6.11 3.60 -6.29
C MET A 1 -4.62 3.57 -6.01
N PRO A 2 -4.12 4.24 -4.97
CA PRO A 2 -2.73 4.10 -4.57
C PRO A 2 -2.52 2.70 -3.98
N ILE A 3 -1.51 2.00 -4.48
CA ILE A 3 -1.19 0.63 -4.10
C ILE A 3 0.13 0.65 -3.31
N ALA A 4 0.16 -0.06 -2.19
CA ALA A 4 1.38 -0.28 -1.43
C ALA A 4 1.90 -1.68 -1.75
N HIS A 5 3.14 -1.77 -2.23
CA HIS A 5 3.81 -3.04 -2.48
C HIS A 5 5.01 -3.17 -1.56
N LEU A 6 5.19 -4.36 -0.99
CA LEU A 6 6.41 -4.77 -0.31
C LEU A 6 7.07 -5.86 -1.15
N CYS A 7 8.28 -5.63 -1.66
CA CYS A 7 9.05 -6.62 -2.39
C CYS A 7 10.25 -7.06 -1.53
N LEU A 8 10.47 -8.36 -1.46
CA LEU A 8 11.60 -9.02 -0.82
C LEU A 8 12.51 -9.57 -1.93
N ARG A 9 13.68 -8.96 -2.10
CA ARG A 9 14.58 -9.29 -3.21
C ARG A 9 15.92 -9.83 -2.73
N THR A 10 16.34 -10.97 -3.27
CA THR A 10 17.71 -11.46 -3.15
C THR A 10 18.60 -10.77 -4.19
N GLY A 11 19.76 -10.28 -3.76
CA GLY A 11 20.74 -9.68 -4.65
C GLY A 11 22.16 -10.02 -4.20
N ARG A 12 23.06 -10.33 -5.14
CA ARG A 12 24.50 -10.21 -4.86
C ARG A 12 24.75 -8.73 -4.54
N ALA A 13 25.20 -8.45 -3.32
CA ALA A 13 25.72 -7.15 -2.94
C ALA A 13 26.91 -6.80 -3.85
N ARG A 14 26.64 -6.20 -5.01
CA ARG A 14 27.69 -5.54 -5.78
C ARG A 14 27.95 -4.22 -5.09
N ARG A 15 29.22 -4.00 -4.76
CA ARG A 15 29.75 -2.75 -4.20
C ARG A 15 29.08 -1.55 -4.89
N VAL A 16 28.77 -0.56 -4.07
CA VAL A 16 28.33 0.76 -4.50
C VAL A 16 29.45 1.40 -5.32
N GLU A 17 29.51 1.09 -6.62
CA GLU A 17 30.30 1.81 -7.62
C GLU A 17 29.38 2.11 -8.81
N SER A 18 28.81 3.33 -8.75
CA SER A 18 28.59 4.32 -9.82
C SER A 18 28.39 3.95 -11.31
N ARG A 19 28.05 2.72 -11.71
CA ARG A 19 27.66 2.42 -13.10
C ARG A 19 26.61 1.30 -13.20
N CYS A 20 25.33 1.66 -13.25
CA CYS A 20 24.31 0.79 -13.84
C CYS A 20 23.04 1.59 -14.22
N VAL A 21 23.02 2.15 -15.43
CA VAL A 21 21.92 3.00 -15.95
C VAL A 21 20.97 2.25 -16.89
N SER A 22 21.30 1.05 -17.39
CA SER A 22 20.54 0.45 -18.51
C SER A 22 19.40 -0.51 -18.14
N THR A 23 19.36 -1.12 -16.96
CA THR A 23 18.23 -2.00 -16.53
C THR A 23 17.16 -1.28 -15.71
N ARG A 24 17.39 -0.01 -15.34
CA ARG A 24 16.53 0.81 -14.46
C ARG A 24 15.16 1.18 -15.03
N LYS A 25 14.99 1.16 -16.37
CA LYS A 25 13.76 1.67 -17.04
C LYS A 25 12.71 0.60 -17.35
N SER A 26 13.01 -0.70 -17.23
CA SER A 26 12.07 -1.76 -17.65
C SER A 26 11.09 -2.20 -16.56
N PHE A 27 11.41 -1.98 -15.29
CA PHE A 27 10.67 -2.52 -14.16
C PHE A 27 9.38 -1.73 -13.82
N PRO A 28 9.42 -0.40 -13.56
CA PRO A 28 8.19 0.37 -13.32
C PRO A 28 7.24 0.29 -14.52
N ARG A 29 7.78 0.34 -15.75
CA ARG A 29 7.01 0.27 -17.01
C ARG A 29 6.37 -1.09 -17.30
N ARG A 30 6.88 -2.18 -16.72
CA ARG A 30 6.31 -3.53 -16.89
C ARG A 30 5.28 -3.80 -15.80
N MET A 31 5.53 -3.34 -14.57
CA MET A 31 4.55 -3.36 -13.50
C MET A 31 3.36 -2.45 -13.83
N GLU A 32 3.55 -1.24 -14.35
CA GLU A 32 2.47 -0.36 -14.86
C GLU A 32 1.59 -1.04 -15.93
N ARG A 33 2.17 -1.90 -16.78
CA ARG A 33 1.43 -2.66 -17.80
C ARG A 33 0.72 -3.88 -17.23
N LEU A 34 1.36 -4.59 -16.31
CA LEU A 34 0.83 -5.83 -15.76
C LEU A 34 -0.11 -5.60 -14.59
N LEU A 35 -0.01 -4.52 -13.81
CA LEU A 35 -0.84 -4.29 -12.62
C LEU A 35 -2.35 -4.26 -12.94
N PRO A 36 -2.81 -3.50 -13.96
CA PRO A 36 -4.22 -3.52 -14.32
C PRO A 36 -4.67 -4.89 -14.84
N GLN A 37 -3.76 -5.66 -15.47
CA GLN A 37 -4.05 -7.01 -15.93
C GLN A 37 -4.08 -8.00 -14.77
N LEU A 38 -3.15 -7.92 -13.81
CA LEU A 38 -3.09 -8.75 -12.61
C LEU A 38 -4.34 -8.54 -11.74
N ILE A 39 -4.75 -7.29 -11.56
CA ILE A 39 -5.97 -6.90 -10.84
C ILE A 39 -7.22 -7.38 -11.60
N LYS A 40 -7.27 -7.23 -12.94
CA LYS A 40 -8.43 -7.66 -13.77
C LYS A 40 -8.51 -9.17 -14.05
N MET A 41 -7.41 -9.90 -14.01
CA MET A 41 -7.35 -11.29 -14.50
C MET A 41 -7.86 -12.34 -13.50
N ASN A 42 -8.46 -11.97 -12.36
CA ASN A 42 -8.91 -12.93 -11.35
C ASN A 42 -7.83 -13.99 -11.00
N MET A 43 -6.54 -13.64 -11.16
CA MET A 43 -5.41 -14.55 -10.89
C MET A 43 -5.28 -14.91 -9.41
N PHE A 44 -6.11 -14.31 -8.56
CA PHE A 44 -6.10 -14.43 -7.11
C PHE A 44 -7.18 -15.36 -6.57
N GLY A 45 -8.01 -15.97 -7.42
CA GLY A 45 -9.10 -16.85 -6.98
C GLY A 45 -10.11 -16.07 -6.15
N SER A 46 -10.97 -15.31 -6.82
CA SER A 46 -12.06 -14.62 -6.14
C SER A 46 -13.01 -15.65 -5.50
N VAL A 47 -13.43 -15.36 -4.27
CA VAL A 47 -14.40 -16.19 -3.52
C VAL A 47 -15.73 -16.26 -4.29
N THR A 48 -16.07 -15.21 -5.04
CA THR A 48 -17.23 -15.08 -5.93
C THR A 48 -16.83 -14.53 -7.32
N GLU A 49 -17.74 -14.13 -8.23
CA GLU A 49 -17.33 -13.54 -9.53
C GLU A 49 -16.62 -12.18 -9.39
N LYS A 50 -16.73 -11.54 -8.22
CA LYS A 50 -16.15 -10.26 -7.81
C LYS A 50 -15.11 -10.45 -6.70
N SER A 51 -14.21 -9.49 -6.52
CA SER A 51 -13.32 -9.46 -5.34
C SER A 51 -14.12 -9.21 -4.05
N VAL A 52 -13.59 -9.61 -2.89
CA VAL A 52 -14.27 -9.39 -1.60
C VAL A 52 -14.42 -7.88 -1.35
N SER A 53 -13.43 -7.08 -1.74
CA SER A 53 -13.51 -5.62 -1.70
C SER A 53 -14.64 -5.05 -2.56
N GLU A 54 -14.89 -5.59 -3.76
CA GLU A 54 -15.96 -5.12 -4.66
C GLU A 54 -17.34 -5.45 -4.11
N VAL A 55 -17.51 -6.65 -3.55
CA VAL A 55 -18.77 -7.07 -2.91
C VAL A 55 -19.05 -6.19 -1.69
N TRP A 56 -18.02 -5.91 -0.88
CA TRP A 56 -18.11 -5.05 0.30
C TRP A 56 -18.52 -3.62 -0.04
N GLN A 57 -17.91 -3.03 -1.07
CA GLN A 57 -18.22 -1.66 -1.51
C GLN A 57 -19.62 -1.52 -2.07
N GLN A 58 -20.08 -2.48 -2.87
CA GLN A 58 -21.43 -2.43 -3.42
C GLN A 58 -22.50 -2.46 -2.33
N HIS A 59 -22.24 -3.18 -1.23
CA HIS A 59 -23.14 -3.21 -0.09
C HIS A 59 -23.04 -1.94 0.77
N ASP A 60 -21.83 -1.37 0.93
CA ASP A 60 -21.63 -0.11 1.65
C ASP A 60 -22.24 1.09 0.93
N GLU A 61 -22.20 1.16 -0.40
CA GLU A 61 -22.90 2.21 -1.17
C GLU A 61 -24.43 2.16 -0.96
N LEU A 62 -24.97 1.01 -0.54
CA LEU A 62 -26.40 0.83 -0.25
C LEU A 62 -26.74 1.12 1.23
N GLU A 63 -25.83 0.84 2.18
CA GLU A 63 -26.11 0.91 3.64
C GLU A 63 -25.31 1.97 4.43
N GLY A 64 -24.24 2.54 3.85
CA GLY A 64 -23.51 3.73 4.32
C GLY A 64 -22.82 3.63 5.69
N THR A 65 -22.40 2.44 6.14
CA THR A 65 -21.96 2.21 7.53
C THR A 65 -20.78 1.24 7.71
N LEU A 66 -20.25 0.63 6.64
CA LEU A 66 -19.28 -0.44 6.76
C LEU A 66 -17.81 0.07 6.78
N PRO A 67 -16.93 -0.49 7.63
CA PRO A 67 -15.51 -0.12 7.67
C PRO A 67 -14.76 -0.49 6.37
N CYS A 68 -13.75 0.28 5.99
CA CYS A 68 -12.97 0.03 4.77
C CYS A 68 -12.09 -1.24 4.87
N LEU A 69 -11.87 -1.91 3.73
CA LEU A 69 -11.18 -3.22 3.64
C LEU A 69 -9.84 -3.15 2.87
N VAL A 70 -8.88 -3.97 3.31
CA VAL A 70 -7.60 -4.24 2.64
C VAL A 70 -7.52 -5.69 2.22
N GLU A 71 -7.06 -5.92 1.00
CA GLU A 71 -6.66 -7.24 0.54
C GLU A 71 -5.13 -7.31 0.45
N ILE A 72 -4.55 -8.33 1.05
CA ILE A 72 -3.11 -8.57 1.09
C ILE A 72 -2.80 -9.86 0.35
N HIS A 73 -2.10 -9.73 -0.77
CA HIS A 73 -1.83 -10.81 -1.71
C HIS A 73 -0.34 -11.19 -1.64
N LEU A 74 -0.03 -12.45 -1.35
CA LEU A 74 1.35 -12.97 -1.44
C LEU A 74 1.63 -13.55 -2.83
N ILE A 75 2.64 -12.98 -3.51
CA ILE A 75 2.98 -13.30 -4.90
C ILE A 75 4.46 -13.67 -4.99
N ALA A 76 4.78 -14.79 -5.62
CA ALA A 76 6.16 -15.08 -6.02
C ALA A 76 6.57 -14.14 -7.18
N TRP A 77 7.53 -13.25 -6.95
CA TRP A 77 7.93 -12.19 -7.88
C TRP A 77 8.35 -12.71 -9.26
N ASP A 78 9.09 -13.82 -9.30
CA ASP A 78 9.58 -14.37 -10.56
C ASP A 78 8.47 -15.04 -11.39
N ARG A 79 7.36 -15.44 -10.75
CA ARG A 79 6.13 -15.85 -11.47
C ARG A 79 5.42 -14.65 -12.11
N MET A 80 5.39 -13.51 -11.41
CA MET A 80 4.85 -12.24 -11.94
C MET A 80 5.66 -11.74 -13.15
N MET A 81 6.99 -11.84 -13.10
CA MET A 81 7.89 -11.29 -14.12
C MET A 81 8.14 -12.22 -15.32
N SER A 82 7.96 -13.53 -15.16
CA SER A 82 8.18 -14.52 -16.23
C SER A 82 6.99 -14.66 -17.19
N GLY A 83 5.79 -14.19 -16.82
CA GLY A 83 4.56 -14.38 -17.60
C GLY A 83 4.18 -15.86 -17.81
N ARG A 84 4.82 -16.78 -17.08
CA ARG A 84 4.70 -18.24 -17.22
C ARG A 84 4.01 -18.90 -16.02
N GLY A 85 3.10 -18.18 -15.35
CA GLY A 85 2.16 -18.82 -14.44
C GLY A 85 1.10 -19.56 -15.26
N LYS A 86 1.23 -20.87 -15.46
CA LYS A 86 0.07 -21.67 -15.90
C LYS A 86 -0.96 -21.60 -14.77
N VAL A 87 -2.04 -20.89 -15.04
CA VAL A 87 -3.22 -20.83 -14.18
C VAL A 87 -3.86 -22.23 -14.21
N PRO A 88 -4.07 -22.91 -13.07
CA PRO A 88 -4.91 -24.10 -13.07
C PRO A 88 -6.31 -23.69 -13.55
N PRO A 89 -6.93 -24.44 -14.48
CA PRO A 89 -8.25 -24.07 -14.99
C PRO A 89 -9.25 -24.00 -13.83
N PRO A 90 -10.24 -23.09 -13.90
CA PRO A 90 -11.31 -23.04 -12.91
C PRO A 90 -11.96 -24.42 -12.81
N VAL A 91 -12.08 -24.94 -11.59
CA VAL A 91 -12.75 -26.22 -11.34
C VAL A 91 -14.18 -26.08 -11.90
N PRO A 92 -14.62 -26.97 -12.82
CA PRO A 92 -15.95 -26.90 -13.38
C PRO A 92 -16.99 -27.08 -12.27
N ARG A 93 -17.75 -26.02 -12.00
CA ARG A 93 -18.81 -26.02 -11.00
C ARG A 93 -19.98 -26.85 -11.52
N LYS A 94 -20.27 -27.98 -10.88
CA LYS A 94 -21.55 -28.68 -11.09
C LYS A 94 -22.65 -27.77 -10.53
N LYS A 95 -23.50 -27.22 -11.40
CA LYS A 95 -24.83 -26.77 -10.96
C LYS A 95 -25.53 -28.02 -10.38
N PRO A 96 -26.02 -28.01 -9.14
CA PRO A 96 -26.82 -29.12 -8.67
C PRO A 96 -28.03 -29.26 -9.59
N LYS A 97 -28.21 -30.46 -10.16
CA LYS A 97 -29.49 -30.84 -10.77
C LYS A 97 -30.47 -31.00 -9.62
N LEU A 98 -31.51 -30.19 -9.62
CA LEU A 98 -32.70 -30.44 -8.81
C LEU A 98 -33.32 -31.76 -9.31
N GLU A 99 -33.17 -32.83 -8.53
CA GLU A 99 -33.98 -34.04 -8.72
C GLU A 99 -35.43 -33.72 -8.34
N GLY A 100 -36.33 -34.17 -9.22
CA GLY A 100 -37.69 -33.64 -9.33
C GLY A 100 -38.63 -34.02 -8.19
N VAL A 101 -39.61 -33.15 -7.99
CA VAL A 101 -40.92 -33.48 -7.43
C VAL A 101 -41.98 -32.79 -8.28
N ASP A 102 -43.07 -33.52 -8.48
CA ASP A 102 -44.03 -33.42 -9.59
C ASP A 102 -44.67 -32.06 -9.89
N SER A 103 -44.93 -31.92 -11.19
CA SER A 103 -45.76 -30.93 -11.86
C SER A 103 -47.10 -30.65 -11.17
N LYS A 104 -47.27 -29.41 -10.70
CA LYS A 104 -48.50 -28.61 -10.83
C LYS A 104 -48.16 -27.12 -10.70
N THR A 105 -48.53 -26.38 -11.74
CA THR A 105 -48.35 -24.95 -11.94
C THR A 105 -48.81 -24.11 -10.75
N LYS A 106 -47.85 -23.46 -10.09
CA LYS A 106 -48.02 -22.16 -9.43
C LYS A 106 -46.84 -21.29 -9.88
N GLU A 107 -47.13 -20.12 -10.43
CA GLU A 107 -46.13 -19.06 -10.58
C GLU A 107 -45.61 -18.71 -9.18
N CYS A 108 -44.44 -19.23 -8.84
CA CYS A 108 -43.67 -18.75 -7.70
C CYS A 108 -42.77 -17.63 -8.20
N THR A 109 -42.97 -16.43 -7.65
CA THR A 109 -41.90 -15.43 -7.57
C THR A 109 -40.64 -16.11 -7.00
N PRO A 110 -39.41 -15.74 -7.43
CA PRO A 110 -38.20 -16.32 -6.85
C PRO A 110 -38.10 -15.84 -5.40
N SER A 111 -38.69 -16.59 -4.48
CA SER A 111 -38.60 -16.37 -3.05
C SER A 111 -37.16 -16.61 -2.62
N ASP A 112 -36.58 -15.62 -1.95
CA ASP A 112 -35.32 -15.65 -1.23
C ASP A 112 -35.20 -16.92 -0.38
N SER A 113 -34.54 -17.95 -0.91
CA SER A 113 -33.98 -18.99 -0.06
C SER A 113 -32.71 -18.41 0.56
N VAL A 114 -32.88 -17.59 1.61
CA VAL A 114 -31.77 -17.08 2.43
C VAL A 114 -31.09 -18.32 3.01
N TYR A 115 -29.94 -18.68 2.47
CA TYR A 115 -29.16 -19.80 2.99
C TYR A 115 -28.63 -19.38 4.35
N HIS A 116 -29.19 -19.96 5.42
CA HIS A 116 -28.77 -19.61 6.77
C HIS A 116 -27.54 -20.42 7.18
N VAL A 117 -26.38 -19.76 7.26
CA VAL A 117 -25.18 -20.33 7.88
C VAL A 117 -25.18 -19.92 9.37
N PRO A 118 -25.10 -20.88 10.33
CA PRO A 118 -25.06 -20.55 11.75
C PRO A 118 -23.90 -19.60 12.11
N LYS A 119 -24.14 -18.67 13.03
CA LYS A 119 -23.13 -17.66 13.44
C LYS A 119 -21.85 -18.31 13.97
N GLU A 120 -21.95 -19.45 14.65
CA GLU A 120 -20.80 -20.18 15.18
C GLU A 120 -19.89 -20.68 14.04
N GLN A 121 -20.50 -21.11 12.92
CA GLN A 121 -19.74 -21.55 11.74
C GLN A 121 -19.07 -20.36 11.03
N LEU A 122 -19.76 -19.23 10.92
CA LEU A 122 -19.19 -17.99 10.37
C LEU A 122 -18.00 -17.49 11.20
N LEU A 123 -18.11 -17.55 12.53
CA LEU A 123 -17.05 -17.15 13.44
C LEU A 123 -15.83 -18.10 13.39
N ALA A 124 -16.07 -19.41 13.28
CA ALA A 124 -15.00 -20.40 13.17
C ALA A 124 -14.33 -20.42 11.79
N CYS A 125 -14.90 -19.74 10.78
CA CYS A 125 -14.38 -19.72 9.43
C CYS A 125 -13.15 -18.81 9.32
N GLU A 126 -11.95 -19.39 9.40
CA GLU A 126 -10.69 -18.65 9.18
C GLU A 126 -10.36 -18.45 7.70
N ASP A 127 -10.92 -19.26 6.80
CA ASP A 127 -10.72 -19.17 5.34
C ASP A 127 -12.07 -19.22 4.63
N LEU A 128 -12.43 -18.13 3.95
CA LEU A 128 -13.69 -17.95 3.24
C LEU A 128 -13.94 -19.03 2.19
N LEU A 129 -12.90 -19.66 1.63
CA LEU A 129 -13.06 -20.79 0.70
C LEU A 129 -13.58 -22.07 1.36
N ARG A 130 -13.62 -22.13 2.69
CA ARG A 130 -14.18 -23.25 3.48
C ARG A 130 -15.65 -23.07 3.84
N LEU A 131 -16.26 -21.93 3.47
CA LEU A 131 -17.69 -21.75 3.64
C LEU A 131 -18.45 -22.82 2.84
N PRO A 132 -19.55 -23.37 3.38
CA PRO A 132 -20.33 -24.41 2.70
C PRO A 132 -20.95 -23.89 1.41
N ILE A 133 -21.22 -22.58 1.35
CA ILE A 133 -21.85 -21.89 0.23
C ILE A 133 -21.10 -20.57 0.00
N LEU A 134 -20.64 -20.37 -1.23
CA LEU A 134 -19.86 -19.19 -1.65
C LEU A 134 -20.74 -18.21 -2.42
N TYR A 135 -21.68 -17.57 -1.72
CA TYR A 135 -22.44 -16.43 -2.22
C TYR A 135 -21.95 -15.12 -1.60
N ASP A 136 -22.13 -14.02 -2.33
CA ASP A 136 -21.69 -12.67 -1.95
C ASP A 136 -22.20 -12.28 -0.56
N ASP A 137 -23.48 -12.51 -0.29
CA ASP A 137 -24.17 -12.25 0.99
C ASP A 137 -23.57 -13.05 2.16
N ILE A 138 -23.29 -14.34 1.97
CA ILE A 138 -22.71 -15.20 3.01
C ILE A 138 -21.26 -14.81 3.31
N VAL A 139 -20.50 -14.42 2.30
CA VAL A 139 -19.12 -13.92 2.47
C VAL A 139 -19.12 -12.63 3.27
N LEU A 140 -20.01 -11.68 2.93
CA LEU A 140 -20.17 -10.44 3.69
C LEU A 140 -20.60 -10.72 5.13
N GLN A 141 -21.60 -11.57 5.33
CA GLN A 141 -22.08 -11.96 6.65
C GLN A 141 -20.95 -12.58 7.49
N CYS A 142 -20.10 -13.41 6.89
CA CYS A 142 -18.95 -14.01 7.55
C CYS A 142 -17.94 -12.94 8.02
N VAL A 143 -17.51 -12.07 7.11
CA VAL A 143 -16.53 -11.01 7.41
C VAL A 143 -17.09 -10.04 8.46
N HIS A 144 -18.36 -9.65 8.33
CA HIS A 144 -19.04 -8.78 9.28
C HIS A 144 -19.16 -9.41 10.67
N THR A 145 -19.63 -10.66 10.76
CA THR A 145 -19.80 -11.37 12.04
C THR A 145 -18.45 -11.54 12.76
N ARG A 146 -17.37 -11.82 12.01
CA ARG A 146 -16.00 -11.89 12.53
C ARG A 146 -15.51 -10.52 13.03
N PHE A 147 -15.76 -9.46 12.26
CA PHE A 147 -15.43 -8.09 12.64
C PHE A 147 -16.10 -7.68 13.96
N GLU A 148 -17.40 -7.95 14.13
CA GLU A 148 -18.15 -7.67 15.36
C GLU A 148 -17.58 -8.38 16.61
N LYS A 149 -16.85 -9.48 16.42
CA LYS A 149 -16.17 -10.22 17.50
C LYS A 149 -14.68 -9.87 17.65
N GLY A 150 -14.21 -8.84 16.95
CA GLY A 150 -12.81 -8.40 17.00
C GLY A 150 -11.84 -9.26 16.20
N LEU A 151 -12.34 -10.08 15.27
CA LEU A 151 -11.54 -10.90 14.36
C LEU A 151 -11.37 -10.17 13.02
N TYR A 152 -10.36 -9.31 12.95
CA TYR A 152 -10.17 -8.40 11.81
C TYR A 152 -9.51 -9.01 10.57
N TYR A 153 -8.99 -10.23 10.68
CA TYR A 153 -8.26 -10.92 9.62
C TYR A 153 -8.96 -12.23 9.24
N THR A 154 -9.10 -12.49 7.94
CA THR A 154 -9.71 -13.71 7.40
C THR A 154 -9.00 -14.10 6.10
N TRP A 155 -8.66 -15.37 5.92
CA TRP A 155 -8.14 -15.86 4.65
C TRP A 155 -9.25 -15.91 3.59
N ALA A 156 -8.86 -15.72 2.34
CA ALA A 156 -9.63 -15.95 1.13
C ALA A 156 -8.71 -16.73 0.18
N GLY A 157 -8.47 -18.00 0.47
CA GLY A 157 -7.45 -18.81 -0.19
C GLY A 157 -6.05 -18.21 -0.03
N PRO A 158 -5.34 -17.82 -1.12
CA PRO A 158 -3.99 -17.25 -1.03
C PRO A 158 -3.94 -15.80 -0.54
N THR A 159 -5.09 -15.15 -0.41
CA THR A 159 -5.23 -13.73 -0.08
C THR A 159 -5.68 -13.58 1.36
N LEU A 160 -5.10 -12.61 2.08
CA LEU A 160 -5.58 -12.21 3.40
C LEU A 160 -6.49 -11.00 3.26
N VAL A 161 -7.71 -11.13 3.76
CA VAL A 161 -8.67 -10.03 3.93
C VAL A 161 -8.46 -9.42 5.31
N ALA A 162 -8.27 -8.10 5.37
CA ALA A 162 -8.11 -7.33 6.59
C ALA A 162 -9.14 -6.20 6.64
N VAL A 163 -9.95 -6.15 7.69
CA VAL A 163 -10.95 -5.10 7.92
C VAL A 163 -10.39 -4.09 8.91
N ASN A 164 -10.41 -2.80 8.58
CA ASN A 164 -9.85 -1.77 9.46
C ASN A 164 -10.71 -1.62 10.72
N PRO A 165 -10.17 -1.87 11.94
CA PRO A 165 -10.91 -1.65 13.19
C PRO A 165 -11.23 -0.17 13.46
N CYS A 166 -10.53 0.77 12.81
CA CYS A 166 -10.62 2.22 13.07
C CYS A 166 -10.28 2.63 14.52
N HIS A 167 -9.72 1.71 15.30
CA HIS A 167 -9.19 1.95 16.65
C HIS A 167 -7.94 1.09 16.90
N PRO A 168 -7.05 1.46 17.84
CA PRO A 168 -5.87 0.67 18.18
C PRO A 168 -6.22 -0.70 18.75
N VAL A 169 -5.53 -1.76 18.28
CA VAL A 169 -5.73 -3.15 18.72
C VAL A 169 -4.38 -3.79 19.09
N ASP A 170 -3.72 -3.19 20.08
CA ASP A 170 -2.30 -3.45 20.42
C ASP A 170 -1.99 -4.92 20.77
N HIS A 171 -2.97 -5.64 21.34
CA HIS A 171 -2.82 -7.05 21.70
C HIS A 171 -2.52 -7.97 20.51
N LEU A 172 -2.90 -7.58 19.29
CA LEU A 172 -2.62 -8.34 18.06
C LEU A 172 -1.19 -8.14 17.53
N TYR A 173 -0.50 -7.09 17.96
CA TYR A 173 0.79 -6.69 17.37
C TYR A 173 1.97 -6.80 18.34
N THR A 174 1.84 -7.64 19.36
CA THR A 174 2.88 -7.84 20.38
C THR A 174 4.06 -8.68 19.86
N PRO A 175 5.25 -8.59 20.49
CA PRO A 175 6.36 -9.49 20.20
C PRO A 175 6.02 -10.98 20.37
N GLN A 176 5.11 -11.30 21.31
CA GLN A 176 4.62 -12.66 21.51
C GLN A 176 3.87 -13.16 20.26
N GLN A 177 3.04 -12.31 19.64
CA GLN A 177 2.35 -12.64 18.40
C GLN A 177 3.34 -12.87 17.24
N ILE A 178 4.37 -12.03 17.12
CA ILE A 178 5.44 -12.24 16.12
C ILE A 178 6.08 -13.63 16.29
N LYS A 179 6.44 -13.99 17.53
CA LYS A 179 7.04 -15.30 17.83
C LYS A 179 6.08 -16.45 17.50
N HIS A 180 4.81 -16.34 17.89
CA HIS A 180 3.79 -17.34 17.62
C HIS A 180 3.66 -17.62 16.12
N HIS A 181 3.39 -16.58 15.31
CA HIS A 181 3.25 -16.75 13.86
C HIS A 181 4.55 -17.18 13.18
N HIS A 182 5.72 -16.76 13.68
CA HIS A 182 7.00 -17.26 13.17
C HIS A 182 7.14 -18.78 13.39
N GLN A 183 6.79 -19.28 14.58
CA GLN A 183 6.82 -20.71 14.88
C GLN A 183 5.81 -21.52 14.05
N GLU A 184 4.61 -20.98 13.81
CA GLU A 184 3.62 -21.61 12.92
C GLU A 184 4.10 -21.72 11.47
N VAL A 185 4.88 -20.74 11.00
CA VAL A 185 5.46 -20.78 9.65
C VAL A 185 6.57 -21.81 9.56
N GLU A 186 7.49 -21.83 10.54
CA GLU A 186 8.63 -22.74 10.58
C GLU A 186 8.22 -24.21 10.82
N SER A 187 7.09 -24.45 11.50
CA SER A 187 6.57 -25.81 11.69
C SER A 187 6.05 -26.45 10.41
N GLY A 188 5.89 -25.68 9.33
CA GLY A 188 5.41 -26.17 8.03
C GLY A 188 3.90 -26.43 7.97
N VAL A 189 3.14 -26.05 9.00
CA VAL A 189 1.68 -26.22 9.02
C VAL A 189 1.05 -25.43 7.88
N GLU A 190 0.23 -26.09 7.05
CA GLU A 190 -0.45 -25.44 5.92
C GLU A 190 -1.59 -24.53 6.38
N ALA A 191 -2.37 -24.98 7.38
CA ALA A 191 -3.47 -24.22 7.98
C ALA A 191 -2.93 -23.24 9.04
N ARG A 192 -2.50 -22.06 8.59
CA ARG A 192 -1.96 -21.00 9.45
C ARG A 192 -3.06 -20.04 9.90
N SER A 193 -2.93 -19.52 11.11
CA SER A 193 -3.82 -18.47 11.61
C SER A 193 -3.84 -17.23 10.69
N ALA A 194 -5.04 -16.66 10.48
CA ALA A 194 -5.22 -15.49 9.63
C ALA A 194 -4.64 -14.24 10.29
N HIS A 195 -3.48 -13.78 9.80
CA HIS A 195 -2.83 -12.58 10.30
C HIS A 195 -1.81 -12.01 9.32
N VAL A 196 -1.54 -10.71 9.42
CA VAL A 196 -0.56 -10.01 8.57
C VAL A 196 0.87 -10.57 8.77
N TYR A 197 1.18 -11.04 9.98
CA TYR A 197 2.45 -11.70 10.30
C TYR A 197 2.60 -13.06 9.63
N SER A 198 1.51 -13.81 9.44
CA SER A 198 1.53 -15.06 8.69
C SER A 198 1.92 -14.81 7.24
N VAL A 199 1.39 -13.76 6.59
CA VAL A 199 1.76 -13.38 5.21
C VAL A 199 3.24 -13.03 5.12
N ALA A 200 3.73 -12.15 6.01
CA ALA A 200 5.14 -11.75 6.04
C ALA A 200 6.08 -12.92 6.35
N GLY A 201 5.65 -13.81 7.25
CA GLY A 201 6.36 -15.03 7.63
C GLY A 201 6.50 -16.00 6.46
N VAL A 202 5.42 -16.32 5.74
CA VAL A 202 5.51 -17.18 4.55
C VAL A 202 6.43 -16.57 3.50
N ALA A 203 6.36 -15.26 3.28
CA ALA A 203 7.24 -14.58 2.34
C ALA A 203 8.72 -14.67 2.75
N HIS A 204 9.02 -14.44 4.03
CA HIS A 204 10.37 -14.56 4.58
C HIS A 204 10.89 -16.00 4.51
N HIS A 205 10.07 -16.97 4.95
CA HIS A 205 10.42 -18.38 4.96
C HIS A 205 10.75 -18.89 3.55
N ARG A 206 9.93 -18.56 2.54
CA ARG A 206 10.21 -18.89 1.12
C ARG A 206 11.51 -18.26 0.63
N LEU A 207 11.75 -16.99 0.96
CA LEU A 207 12.99 -16.30 0.58
C LEU A 207 14.24 -17.01 1.14
N GLN A 208 14.16 -17.53 2.37
CA GLN A 208 15.26 -18.21 3.05
C GLN A 208 15.45 -19.66 2.60
N HIS A 209 14.36 -20.43 2.45
CA HIS A 209 14.39 -21.87 2.21
C HIS A 209 14.42 -22.25 0.73
N ASP A 210 13.84 -21.47 -0.19
CA ASP A 210 13.90 -21.72 -1.64
C ASP A 210 15.27 -21.31 -2.25
N ILE A 211 16.34 -21.38 -1.45
CA ILE A 211 17.74 -21.05 -1.80
C ILE A 211 17.88 -19.61 -2.35
N GLY A 212 17.00 -18.69 -1.94
CA GLY A 212 17.01 -17.31 -2.44
C GLY A 212 16.91 -17.19 -3.97
N LEU A 213 16.43 -18.24 -4.65
CA LEU A 213 16.30 -18.27 -6.12
C LEU A 213 15.08 -17.47 -6.58
N LEU A 214 14.09 -17.29 -5.69
CA LEU A 214 12.84 -16.63 -6.00
C LEU A 214 12.58 -15.42 -5.09
N ASN A 215 12.52 -14.24 -5.69
CA ASN A 215 12.11 -13.03 -4.99
C ASN A 215 10.62 -13.13 -4.60
N GLN A 216 10.21 -12.46 -3.53
CA GLN A 216 8.82 -12.46 -3.07
C GLN A 216 8.24 -11.05 -3.18
N ALA A 217 6.94 -10.95 -3.40
CA ALA A 217 6.20 -9.70 -3.37
C ALA A 217 4.92 -9.87 -2.56
N ILE A 218 4.61 -8.87 -1.76
CA ILE A 218 3.36 -8.72 -1.04
C ILE A 218 2.69 -7.47 -1.61
N LEU A 219 1.53 -7.66 -2.22
CA LEU A 219 0.69 -6.60 -2.73
C LEU A 219 -0.37 -6.26 -1.68
N VAL A 220 -0.42 -5.01 -1.25
CA VAL A 220 -1.41 -4.48 -0.31
C VAL A 220 -2.33 -3.52 -1.08
N SER A 221 -3.54 -4.00 -1.38
CA SER A 221 -4.57 -3.26 -2.13
C SER A 221 -5.76 -2.92 -1.24
N GLY A 222 -6.44 -1.82 -1.56
CA GLY A 222 -7.62 -1.36 -0.84
C GLY A 222 -7.83 0.14 -1.02
N GLU A 223 -9.00 0.62 -0.60
CA GLU A 223 -9.37 2.03 -0.73
C GLU A 223 -8.57 2.95 0.19
N SER A 224 -8.70 4.25 -0.04
CA SER A 224 -8.12 5.26 0.84
C SER A 224 -8.66 5.06 2.27
N GLY A 225 -7.78 5.06 3.28
CA GLY A 225 -8.19 4.85 4.67
C GLY A 225 -8.38 3.39 5.10
N SER A 226 -8.22 2.42 4.20
CA SER A 226 -8.45 1.01 4.54
C SER A 226 -7.39 0.36 5.44
N GLY A 227 -6.24 1.02 5.68
CA GLY A 227 -5.19 0.52 6.56
C GLY A 227 -3.97 -0.06 5.84
N LYS A 228 -3.83 0.12 4.52
CA LYS A 228 -2.69 -0.38 3.72
C LYS A 228 -1.31 -0.05 4.33
N THR A 229 -1.13 1.21 4.73
CA THR A 229 0.14 1.70 5.30
C THR A 229 0.44 1.03 6.64
N GLU A 230 -0.57 0.85 7.49
CA GLU A 230 -0.42 0.18 8.78
C GLU A 230 -0.12 -1.31 8.61
N SER A 231 -0.83 -2.01 7.72
CA SER A 231 -0.52 -3.41 7.40
C SER A 231 0.93 -3.57 6.90
N ALA A 232 1.40 -2.68 6.03
CA ALA A 232 2.78 -2.67 5.57
C ALA A 232 3.79 -2.39 6.70
N ARG A 233 3.45 -1.48 7.64
CA ARG A 233 4.26 -1.18 8.83
C ARG A 233 4.39 -2.40 9.75
N TYR A 234 3.29 -3.11 10.00
CA TYR A 234 3.31 -4.32 10.83
C TYR A 234 4.12 -5.44 10.16
N MET A 235 3.95 -5.67 8.86
CA MET A 235 4.79 -6.65 8.13
C MET A 235 6.27 -6.29 8.19
N LEU A 236 6.61 -5.02 8.02
CA LEU A 236 7.99 -4.57 8.13
C LEU A 236 8.56 -4.81 9.54
N GLY A 237 7.77 -4.54 10.58
CA GLY A 237 8.15 -4.81 11.98
C GLY A 237 8.33 -6.29 12.29
N TYR A 238 7.48 -7.15 11.71
CA TYR A 238 7.66 -8.60 11.78
C TYR A 238 9.00 -9.01 11.16
N LEU A 239 9.28 -8.58 9.93
CA LEU A 239 10.49 -8.95 9.20
C LEU A 239 11.76 -8.52 9.92
N THR A 240 11.80 -7.30 10.46
CA THR A 240 12.96 -6.82 11.20
C THR A 240 13.14 -7.52 12.55
N HIS A 241 12.04 -7.86 13.23
CA HIS A 241 12.07 -8.60 14.48
C HIS A 241 12.61 -10.02 14.27
N VAL A 242 12.12 -10.72 13.25
CA VAL A 242 12.58 -12.09 12.91
C VAL A 242 14.07 -12.09 12.56
N GLU A 243 14.53 -11.15 11.74
CA GLU A 243 15.95 -11.02 11.37
C GLU A 243 16.86 -10.81 12.59
N LYS A 244 16.38 -10.11 13.62
CA LYS A 244 17.15 -9.84 14.83
C LYS A 244 17.18 -11.04 15.79
N HIS A 245 16.03 -11.68 16.00
CA HIS A 245 15.83 -12.64 17.09
C HIS A 245 15.92 -14.11 16.64
N PHE A 246 15.74 -14.40 15.35
CA PHE A 246 15.78 -15.75 14.78
C PHE A 246 16.70 -15.82 13.55
N PRO A 247 18.01 -15.51 13.69
CA PRO A 247 18.92 -15.52 12.56
C PRO A 247 19.18 -16.95 12.05
N GLN A 248 18.82 -17.21 10.79
CA GLN A 248 19.04 -18.51 10.15
C GLN A 248 20.53 -18.81 9.87
N VAL A 249 21.36 -17.77 9.73
CA VAL A 249 22.82 -17.91 9.55
C VAL A 249 23.53 -17.64 10.87
N LYS A 250 24.22 -18.65 11.42
CA LYS A 250 25.09 -18.49 12.59
C LYS A 250 26.14 -17.42 12.27
N LYS A 251 26.11 -16.30 13.00
CA LYS A 251 27.14 -15.26 12.91
C LYS A 251 28.49 -15.89 13.29
N THR A 252 29.36 -16.18 12.32
CA THR A 252 30.77 -16.36 12.64
C THR A 252 31.28 -15.01 13.15
N PRO A 253 31.90 -14.93 14.34
CA PRO A 253 32.38 -13.68 14.90
C PRO A 253 33.61 -13.20 14.13
N SER A 254 33.38 -12.61 12.95
CA SER A 254 34.45 -11.97 12.18
C SER A 254 34.66 -10.57 12.74
N LYS A 255 35.76 -10.38 13.47
CA LYS A 255 36.08 -9.17 14.25
C LYS A 255 36.28 -7.88 13.43
N ASN A 256 36.17 -7.89 12.09
CA ASN A 256 36.59 -6.77 11.24
C ASN A 256 35.61 -6.36 10.11
N VAL A 257 34.32 -6.68 10.20
CA VAL A 257 33.34 -6.17 9.20
C VAL A 257 32.72 -4.87 9.70
N VAL A 258 32.89 -3.81 8.90
CA VAL A 258 32.18 -2.51 8.98
C VAL A 258 30.74 -2.77 9.43
N ARG A 259 30.25 -2.04 10.45
CA ARG A 259 28.90 -2.20 11.01
C ARG A 259 27.86 -2.18 9.87
N ASP A 260 27.42 -3.35 9.42
CA ASP A 260 26.25 -3.45 8.56
C ASP A 260 25.09 -2.77 9.30
N LYS A 261 24.36 -1.90 8.60
CA LYS A 261 23.21 -1.18 9.18
C LYS A 261 22.27 -2.22 9.81
N GLN A 262 21.86 -2.01 11.06
CA GLN A 262 20.98 -2.96 11.72
C GLN A 262 19.61 -2.96 11.01
N PRO A 263 18.91 -4.11 10.91
CA PRO A 263 17.56 -4.16 10.34
C PRO A 263 16.60 -3.13 10.95
N GLU A 264 16.72 -2.85 12.25
CA GLU A 264 15.97 -1.80 12.92
C GLU A 264 16.22 -0.40 12.35
N ASP A 265 17.46 -0.09 11.97
CA ASP A 265 17.79 1.19 11.35
C ASP A 265 17.17 1.29 9.96
N ILE A 266 17.10 0.18 9.22
CA ILE A 266 16.42 0.12 7.92
C ILE A 266 14.93 0.40 8.10
N GLN A 267 14.26 -0.28 9.03
CA GLN A 267 12.84 -0.04 9.32
C GLN A 267 12.60 1.40 9.76
N LYS A 268 13.39 1.91 10.72
CA LYS A 268 13.25 3.29 11.21
C LYS A 268 13.35 4.29 10.05
N LYS A 269 14.30 4.10 9.13
CA LYS A 269 14.44 4.96 7.94
C LYS A 269 13.27 4.82 6.97
N ILE A 270 12.75 3.62 6.73
CA ILE A 270 11.57 3.43 5.89
C ILE A 270 10.35 4.14 6.50
N LEU A 271 10.12 4.00 7.81
CA LEU A 271 9.00 4.64 8.50
C LEU A 271 9.16 6.17 8.55
N ALA A 272 10.38 6.66 8.84
CA ALA A 272 10.71 8.08 8.80
C ALA A 272 10.54 8.70 7.40
N SER A 273 10.54 7.91 6.32
CA SER A 273 10.27 8.42 4.97
C SER A 273 8.79 8.73 4.72
N ASN A 274 7.86 8.17 5.50
CA ASN A 274 6.43 8.32 5.25
C ASN A 274 5.97 9.78 5.33
N PRO A 275 6.27 10.57 6.39
CA PRO A 275 5.79 11.96 6.46
C PRO A 275 6.24 12.81 5.26
N ILE A 276 7.46 12.59 4.76
CA ILE A 276 7.97 13.27 3.57
C ILE A 276 7.20 12.81 2.34
N LEU A 277 7.04 11.51 2.12
CA LEU A 277 6.32 11.01 0.95
C LEU A 277 4.84 11.42 0.95
N GLU A 278 4.21 11.49 2.12
CA GLU A 278 2.84 11.98 2.28
C GLU A 278 2.74 13.48 2.02
N ALA A 279 3.67 14.29 2.53
CA ALA A 279 3.71 15.72 2.25
C ALA A 279 3.78 16.00 0.73
N PHE A 280 4.64 15.28 0.01
CA PHE A 280 4.88 15.50 -1.42
C PHE A 280 3.93 14.74 -2.35
N GLY A 281 3.25 13.70 -1.86
CA GLY A 281 2.51 12.75 -2.70
C GLY A 281 1.05 12.55 -2.30
N ASN A 282 0.61 13.06 -1.16
CA ASN A 282 -0.79 13.01 -0.74
C ASN A 282 -1.46 14.39 -0.88
N ALA A 283 -2.78 14.35 -1.04
CA ALA A 283 -3.61 15.54 -1.11
C ALA A 283 -4.98 15.28 -0.47
N ALA A 284 -5.63 16.34 -0.04
CA ALA A 284 -7.03 16.27 0.41
C ALA A 284 -7.96 16.17 -0.80
N THR A 285 -8.81 15.16 -0.77
CA THR A 285 -9.85 14.85 -1.76
C THR A 285 -11.21 14.85 -1.08
N LEU A 286 -12.31 14.83 -1.84
CA LEU A 286 -13.67 14.79 -1.29
C LEU A 286 -13.91 13.63 -0.30
N ARG A 287 -13.25 12.48 -0.53
CA ARG A 287 -13.45 11.26 0.27
C ARG A 287 -12.39 11.03 1.36
N ASN A 288 -11.20 11.61 1.19
CA ASN A 288 -10.10 11.42 2.13
C ASN A 288 -9.19 12.66 2.17
N HIS A 289 -8.96 13.20 3.37
CA HIS A 289 -8.11 14.35 3.63
C HIS A 289 -6.61 14.07 3.44
N ASN A 290 -6.17 12.81 3.48
CA ASN A 290 -4.78 12.39 3.27
C ASN A 290 -4.70 11.27 2.22
N SER A 291 -5.21 11.53 1.02
CA SER A 291 -5.33 10.54 -0.05
C SER A 291 -4.04 10.42 -0.84
N SER A 292 -3.41 9.23 -0.88
CA SER A 292 -2.20 9.03 -1.66
C SER A 292 -2.46 9.13 -3.17
N ARG A 293 -1.71 10.00 -3.84
CA ARG A 293 -1.79 10.24 -5.29
C ARG A 293 -0.58 9.69 -6.04
N PHE A 294 0.09 8.71 -5.45
CA PHE A 294 1.17 7.92 -6.01
C PHE A 294 1.10 6.49 -5.47
N GLY A 295 1.66 5.53 -6.20
CA GLY A 295 1.93 4.19 -5.72
C GLY A 295 3.32 4.09 -5.10
N LYS A 296 3.46 3.26 -4.07
CA LYS A 296 4.70 3.05 -3.33
C LYS A 296 5.13 1.59 -3.39
N LEU A 297 6.38 1.34 -3.74
CA LEU A 297 7.02 0.03 -3.69
C LEU A 297 8.22 0.10 -2.74
N ILE A 298 8.20 -0.71 -1.69
CA ILE A 298 9.32 -0.87 -0.75
C ILE A 298 10.04 -2.17 -1.10
N CYS A 299 11.27 -2.08 -1.59
CA CYS A 299 12.11 -3.22 -1.91
C CYS A 299 13.10 -3.47 -0.77
N LEU A 300 12.87 -4.50 0.03
CA LEU A 300 13.82 -4.98 1.03
C LEU A 300 14.85 -5.88 0.35
N GLN A 301 16.13 -5.59 0.59
CA GLN A 301 17.25 -6.26 -0.06
C GLN A 301 17.92 -7.25 0.90
N TYR A 302 17.98 -8.51 0.50
CA TYR A 302 18.57 -9.59 1.27
C TYR A 302 19.87 -10.08 0.62
N GLY A 303 20.88 -10.36 1.45
CA GLY A 303 22.17 -10.88 1.03
C GLY A 303 22.76 -11.80 2.10
N GLY A 304 23.09 -13.05 1.71
CA GLY A 304 23.58 -14.07 2.62
C GLY A 304 22.56 -14.46 3.70
N GLY A 305 21.28 -14.52 3.34
CA GLY A 305 20.18 -14.83 4.26
C GLY A 305 19.83 -13.72 5.26
N GLN A 306 20.38 -12.51 5.11
CA GLN A 306 20.13 -11.39 6.02
C GLN A 306 19.67 -10.13 5.27
N MET A 307 18.85 -9.31 5.92
CA MET A 307 18.47 -7.98 5.41
C MET A 307 19.69 -7.04 5.39
N ARG A 308 20.01 -6.49 4.21
CA ARG A 308 21.18 -5.61 3.97
C ARG A 308 20.79 -4.16 3.70
N GLY A 309 19.59 -3.93 3.20
CA GLY A 309 19.16 -2.60 2.80
C GLY A 309 17.71 -2.55 2.37
N ALA A 310 17.26 -1.36 2.00
CA ALA A 310 15.96 -1.14 1.42
C ALA A 310 16.02 -0.01 0.39
N GLU A 311 15.11 -0.08 -0.57
CA GLU A 311 14.89 0.91 -1.61
C GLU A 311 13.39 1.22 -1.67
N ILE A 312 13.04 2.49 -1.90
CA ILE A 312 11.65 2.91 -2.05
C ILE A 312 11.50 3.51 -3.44
N ASP A 313 10.72 2.84 -4.27
CA ASP A 313 10.32 3.32 -5.58
C ASP A 313 8.90 3.89 -5.51
N THR A 314 8.68 4.99 -6.23
CA THR A 314 7.35 5.59 -6.41
C THR A 314 6.93 5.52 -7.86
N TYR A 315 5.64 5.34 -8.12
CA TYR A 315 5.08 5.23 -9.47
C TYR A 315 3.71 5.90 -9.56
N LEU A 316 3.30 6.29 -10.77
CA LEU A 316 1.99 6.88 -11.06
C LEU A 316 1.62 8.10 -10.18
N LEU A 317 2.58 8.99 -9.91
CA LEU A 317 2.28 10.28 -9.28
C LEU A 317 1.34 11.10 -10.17
N GLU A 318 0.25 11.60 -9.60
CA GLU A 318 -0.72 12.48 -10.27
C GLU A 318 -0.14 13.89 -10.47
N LYS A 319 0.84 14.01 -11.36
CA LYS A 319 1.55 15.28 -11.63
C LYS A 319 0.63 16.41 -12.06
N THR A 320 -0.47 16.10 -12.74
CA THR A 320 -1.47 17.08 -13.19
C THR A 320 -2.10 17.85 -12.03
N ARG A 321 -2.12 17.27 -10.82
CA ARG A 321 -2.63 17.93 -9.61
C ARG A 321 -1.87 19.21 -9.24
N VAL A 322 -0.59 19.31 -9.61
CA VAL A 322 0.21 20.51 -9.34
C VAL A 322 -0.42 21.75 -9.99
N THR A 323 -0.94 21.61 -11.21
CA THR A 323 -1.49 22.73 -11.99
C THR A 323 -3.01 22.81 -11.96
N HIS A 324 -3.71 21.72 -11.69
CA HIS A 324 -5.16 21.68 -11.69
C HIS A 324 -5.69 20.70 -10.64
N GLN A 325 -6.57 21.18 -9.77
CA GLN A 325 -7.25 20.36 -8.78
C GLN A 325 -8.75 20.29 -9.12
N PRO A 326 -9.40 19.12 -8.92
CA PRO A 326 -10.85 19.05 -8.96
C PRO A 326 -11.50 20.02 -7.97
N HIS A 327 -12.75 20.38 -8.24
CA HIS A 327 -13.51 21.29 -7.38
C HIS A 327 -13.60 20.74 -5.94
N HIS A 328 -13.38 21.62 -4.95
CA HIS A 328 -13.32 21.28 -3.51
C HIS A 328 -12.20 20.29 -3.11
N GLU A 329 -11.17 20.12 -3.94
CA GLU A 329 -9.97 19.38 -3.55
C GLU A 329 -8.76 20.30 -3.37
N ARG A 330 -7.78 19.83 -2.59
CA ARG A 330 -6.51 20.51 -2.36
C ARG A 330 -5.43 20.01 -3.30
N ASN A 331 -4.39 20.83 -3.46
CA ASN A 331 -3.11 20.42 -4.05
C ASN A 331 -2.34 19.53 -3.06
N PHE A 332 -1.12 19.11 -3.40
CA PHE A 332 -0.26 18.36 -2.50
C PHE A 332 0.02 19.12 -1.20
N HIS A 333 0.05 18.41 -0.06
CA HIS A 333 0.18 19.01 1.26
C HIS A 333 1.43 19.90 1.39
N ILE A 334 2.54 19.52 0.76
CA ILE A 334 3.81 20.26 0.84
C ILE A 334 3.67 21.74 0.43
N PHE A 335 2.78 22.07 -0.50
CA PHE A 335 2.58 23.47 -0.90
C PHE A 335 1.99 24.31 0.25
N TYR A 336 0.97 23.79 0.94
CA TYR A 336 0.36 24.45 2.08
C TYR A 336 1.27 24.44 3.32
N GLN A 337 2.01 23.34 3.52
CA GLN A 337 3.04 23.26 4.57
C GLN A 337 4.12 24.33 4.37
N VAL A 338 4.65 24.49 3.15
CA VAL A 338 5.68 25.52 2.89
C VAL A 338 5.12 26.93 3.09
N VAL A 339 3.91 27.22 2.63
CA VAL A 339 3.28 28.53 2.84
C VAL A 339 3.05 28.83 4.32
N SER A 340 2.45 27.90 5.07
CA SER A 340 2.28 28.07 6.53
C SER A 340 3.62 28.21 7.26
N GLY A 341 4.66 27.49 6.82
CA GLY A 341 6.01 27.60 7.36
C GLY A 341 6.67 28.95 7.11
N LEU A 342 6.40 29.57 5.96
CA LEU A 342 6.86 30.92 5.64
C LEU A 342 6.12 31.97 6.48
N GLU A 343 4.79 31.87 6.59
CA GLU A 343 3.95 32.76 7.40
C GLU A 343 4.33 32.72 8.89
N ALA A 344 4.58 31.52 9.42
CA ALA A 344 5.00 31.32 10.81
C ALA A 344 6.49 31.65 11.04
N GLY A 345 7.26 31.95 9.98
CA GLY A 345 8.70 32.19 10.08
C GLY A 345 9.51 30.95 10.49
N VAL A 346 8.98 29.73 10.30
CA VAL A 346 9.71 28.48 10.50
C VAL A 346 10.68 28.22 9.34
N ILE A 347 10.23 28.53 8.11
CA ILE A 347 11.05 28.50 6.91
C ILE A 347 11.52 29.93 6.64
N LYS A 348 12.83 30.14 6.57
CA LYS A 348 13.46 31.44 6.32
C LYS A 348 14.49 31.36 5.20
N ASP A 349 14.91 32.52 4.71
CA ASP A 349 16.04 32.69 3.81
C ASP A 349 15.94 31.95 2.45
N ILE A 350 14.71 31.61 2.00
CA ILE A 350 14.48 30.97 0.70
C ILE A 350 14.14 31.94 -0.44
N GLY A 351 14.18 33.26 -0.19
CA GLY A 351 13.97 34.30 -1.21
C GLY A 351 12.51 34.58 -1.54
N VAL A 352 11.62 34.50 -0.56
CA VAL A 352 10.19 34.84 -0.74
C VAL A 352 9.96 36.35 -0.62
N GLU A 353 9.14 36.89 -1.52
CA GLU A 353 8.60 38.26 -1.44
C GLU A 353 7.44 38.32 -0.43
N LYS A 354 7.29 39.45 0.28
CA LYS A 354 6.22 39.61 1.28
C LYS A 354 4.84 39.57 0.62
N GLU A 355 3.87 38.95 1.32
CA GLU A 355 2.43 38.99 0.99
C GLU A 355 2.05 38.44 -0.41
N GLN A 356 2.63 37.31 -0.80
CA GLN A 356 2.31 36.67 -2.08
C GLN A 356 1.12 35.71 -1.98
N LYS A 357 0.18 35.84 -2.92
CA LYS A 357 -0.89 34.86 -3.16
C LYS A 357 -0.49 33.93 -4.30
N PHE A 358 -0.71 32.64 -4.14
CA PHE A 358 -0.30 31.64 -5.14
C PHE A 358 -1.51 31.00 -5.81
N ALA A 359 -1.60 31.12 -7.14
CA ALA A 359 -2.74 30.65 -7.93
C ALA A 359 -2.89 29.11 -7.95
N ILE A 360 -1.82 28.36 -7.68
CA ILE A 360 -1.87 26.88 -7.65
C ILE A 360 -2.45 26.32 -6.34
N LEU A 361 -2.76 27.17 -5.37
CA LEU A 361 -3.43 26.80 -4.13
C LEU A 361 -4.93 27.04 -4.30
N SER A 362 -5.73 25.98 -4.11
CA SER A 362 -7.19 26.07 -4.12
C SER A 362 -7.79 26.67 -2.85
N GLU A 363 -7.03 26.66 -1.75
CA GLU A 363 -7.45 27.09 -0.41
C GLU A 363 -6.28 27.74 0.33
N GLN A 364 -6.56 28.37 1.48
CA GLN A 364 -5.51 28.92 2.35
C GLN A 364 -4.83 27.81 3.16
N ALA A 365 -3.59 28.06 3.58
CA ALA A 365 -2.91 27.19 4.52
C ALA A 365 -3.53 27.33 5.92
N THR A 366 -3.49 26.26 6.70
CA THR A 366 -4.13 26.17 8.03
C THR A 366 -3.09 25.89 9.12
N ALA A 367 -3.49 26.02 10.39
CA ALA A 367 -2.66 25.64 11.52
C ALA A 367 -2.26 24.14 11.52
N SER A 368 -3.11 23.28 10.95
CA SER A 368 -2.79 21.85 10.76
C SER A 368 -1.65 21.66 9.77
N ASP A 369 -1.58 22.46 8.70
CA ASP A 369 -0.47 22.39 7.75
C ASP A 369 0.87 22.77 8.40
N LEU A 370 0.87 23.71 9.34
CA LEU A 370 2.07 24.06 10.11
C LEU A 370 2.53 22.91 11.02
N SER A 371 1.60 22.21 11.68
CA SER A 371 1.91 21.02 12.47
C SER A 371 2.50 19.91 11.59
N ASN A 372 1.87 19.64 10.45
CA ASN A 372 2.33 18.64 9.49
C ASN A 372 3.70 19.00 8.88
N LEU A 373 4.01 20.30 8.73
CA LEU A 373 5.34 20.76 8.34
C LEU A 373 6.38 20.38 9.39
N GLN A 374 6.08 20.55 10.69
CA GLN A 374 7.03 20.20 11.76
C GLN A 374 7.36 18.71 11.76
N GLU A 375 6.36 17.85 11.53
CA GLU A 375 6.56 16.41 11.34
C GLU A 375 7.43 16.11 10.12
N THR A 376 7.18 16.80 9.00
CA THR A 376 7.96 16.67 7.77
C THR A 376 9.42 17.10 7.96
N LEU A 377 9.66 18.21 8.67
CA LEU A 377 11.00 18.68 9.03
C LEU A 377 11.71 17.70 9.98
N HIS A 378 10.98 17.13 10.93
CA HIS A 378 11.52 16.10 11.82
C HIS A 378 11.94 14.85 11.02
N ALA A 379 11.11 14.40 10.09
CA ALA A 379 11.41 13.28 9.20
C ALA A 379 12.65 13.53 8.34
N PHE A 380 12.80 14.73 7.75
CA PHE A 380 14.02 15.09 7.00
C PHE A 380 15.28 14.99 7.87
N LYS A 381 15.22 15.48 9.11
CA LYS A 381 16.33 15.39 10.07
C LYS A 381 16.65 13.93 10.44
N GLN A 382 15.62 13.11 10.70
CA GLN A 382 15.81 11.67 10.97
C GLN A 382 16.48 10.93 9.79
N LEU A 383 16.19 11.35 8.55
CA LEU A 383 16.84 10.84 7.34
C LEU A 383 18.17 11.53 7.01
N GLN A 384 18.68 12.39 7.89
CA GLN A 384 20.00 13.03 7.79
C GLN A 384 20.11 14.01 6.59
N PHE A 385 19.01 14.67 6.21
CA PHE A 385 19.09 15.79 5.27
C PHE A 385 19.72 17.01 5.96
N SER A 386 20.68 17.65 5.28
CA SER A 386 21.26 18.90 5.75
C SER A 386 20.25 20.05 5.66
N ALA A 387 20.49 21.11 6.44
CA ALA A 387 19.70 22.33 6.34
C ALA A 387 19.72 22.92 4.92
N ASP A 388 20.88 22.87 4.25
CA ASP A 388 21.02 23.35 2.87
C ASP A 388 20.22 22.52 1.86
N HIS A 389 20.18 21.19 2.00
CA HIS A 389 19.35 20.35 1.14
C HIS A 389 17.86 20.63 1.36
N MET A 390 17.41 20.75 2.61
CA MET A 390 16.01 21.11 2.91
C MET A 390 15.66 22.49 2.32
N LYS A 391 16.57 23.46 2.47
CA LYS A 391 16.43 24.80 1.91
C LYS A 391 16.25 24.77 0.38
N GLN A 392 17.11 24.03 -0.33
CA GLN A 392 17.03 23.87 -1.78
C GLN A 392 15.71 23.21 -2.22
N ILE A 393 15.25 22.19 -1.48
CA ILE A 393 13.96 21.54 -1.73
C ILE A 393 12.82 22.56 -1.62
N PHE A 394 12.78 23.36 -0.55
CA PHE A 394 11.75 24.38 -0.37
C PHE A 394 11.84 25.52 -1.40
N GLN A 395 13.04 25.88 -1.86
CA GLN A 395 13.21 26.82 -2.97
C GLN A 395 12.59 26.30 -4.27
N VAL A 396 12.70 25.00 -4.57
CA VAL A 396 12.03 24.39 -5.73
C VAL A 396 10.50 24.45 -5.58
N ILE A 397 9.97 24.17 -4.39
CA ILE A 397 8.53 24.28 -4.12
C ILE A 397 8.05 25.72 -4.27
N LEU A 398 8.80 26.69 -3.76
CA LEU A 398 8.52 28.11 -3.91
C LEU A 398 8.57 28.56 -5.38
N ALA A 399 9.53 28.06 -6.16
CA ALA A 399 9.59 28.34 -7.59
C ALA A 399 8.35 27.82 -8.33
N LEU A 400 7.85 26.62 -8.01
CA LEU A 400 6.60 26.10 -8.57
C LEU A 400 5.38 26.96 -8.21
N LEU A 401 5.31 27.44 -6.96
CA LEU A 401 4.28 28.38 -6.50
C LEU A 401 4.30 29.67 -7.34
N TYR A 402 5.48 30.26 -7.58
CA TYR A 402 5.64 31.45 -8.42
C TYR A 402 5.35 31.21 -9.90
N LEU A 403 5.78 30.09 -10.47
CA LEU A 403 5.48 29.73 -11.86
C LEU A 403 3.97 29.67 -12.09
N GLY A 404 3.21 29.21 -11.09
CA GLY A 404 1.75 29.22 -11.10
C GLY A 404 1.11 30.60 -11.26
N ASN A 405 1.82 31.68 -10.90
CA ASN A 405 1.32 33.05 -11.01
C ASN A 405 1.62 33.71 -12.37
N ILE A 406 2.40 33.07 -13.24
CA ILE A 406 2.75 33.65 -14.54
C ILE A 406 1.50 33.70 -15.43
N LYS A 407 1.13 34.92 -15.86
CA LYS A 407 0.05 35.16 -16.81
C LYS A 407 0.65 35.54 -18.16
N PHE A 408 0.34 34.77 -19.19
CA PHE A 408 0.75 35.09 -20.56
C PHE A 408 -0.26 36.04 -21.20
N GLN A 409 0.24 37.08 -21.88
CA GLN A 409 -0.56 37.99 -22.67
C GLN A 409 -0.21 37.80 -24.14
N GLN A 410 -1.22 37.81 -25.01
CA GLN A 410 -1.00 37.75 -26.44
C GLN A 410 -0.43 39.10 -26.90
N LYS A 411 0.74 39.08 -27.53
CA LYS A 411 1.32 40.28 -28.13
C LYS A 411 0.55 40.62 -29.40
N GLU A 412 -0.14 41.75 -29.42
CA GLU A 412 -0.73 42.28 -30.65
C GLU A 412 0.40 42.59 -31.64
N MET A 413 0.34 41.99 -32.83
CA MET A 413 1.24 42.35 -33.92
C MET A 413 0.78 43.68 -34.52
N THR A 414 1.43 44.77 -34.15
CA THR A 414 1.31 46.03 -34.88
C THR A 414 1.87 45.82 -36.29
N LYS A 415 0.97 45.70 -37.27
CA LYS A 415 1.33 45.75 -38.69
C LYS A 415 1.85 47.16 -38.98
N THR A 416 3.17 47.35 -38.96
CA THR A 416 3.79 48.55 -39.50
C THR A 416 3.61 48.53 -41.01
N VAL A 417 2.62 49.26 -41.51
CA VAL A 417 2.49 49.53 -42.95
C VAL A 417 3.60 50.52 -43.30
N LEU A 418 4.69 50.04 -43.90
CA LEU A 418 5.64 50.91 -44.58
C LEU A 418 4.90 51.54 -45.76
N ARG A 419 4.53 52.83 -45.63
CA ARG A 419 4.14 53.64 -46.79
C ARG A 419 5.41 53.89 -47.62
N GLY A 420 5.55 53.14 -48.70
CA GLY A 420 6.52 53.39 -49.77
C GLY A 420 6.04 54.49 -50.71
#